data_AF-A0A8S2IBE3-F1
#
_entry.id   AF-A0A8S2IBE3-F1
#
_cell.length_a   1.000
_cell.length_b   1.000
_cell.length_c   1.000
_cell.angle_alpha   90.00
_cell.angle_beta   90.00
_cell.angle_gamma   90.00
#
_symmetry.space_group_name_H-M   'P 1'
#
loop_
_entity.id
_entity.type
_entity.pdbx_description
1 polymer ?
#
loop_
_entity_poly.entity_id
_entity_poly.type
_entity_poly.pdbx_seq_one_letter_code
_entity_poly.pdbx_strand_id
1 'polypeptide(L)'
;MQKSSKFFLGFITYHSIERRSATASIHVGQDSYFDNETVLEQFERLFQLIEFKEDFKNHKIEIVVDNARTHTAKSHSLQDFGKRIGTRCPVDKIEYVDLQGKRQTLNCYFQNGRHQGLSKGLYEISKELNVILPSKTTLEDLHKALADHPAFKVPSRLEQLAQKYNIRILFCPKFHSELNAIEGLWCHQKQFIRRNTDQTYNFQQRLKSGYPIASVSKGTGTMSIR
;
A
#
# COMPACT_ATOMS: atom_id res chain seq x y z
N MET A 1 -5.17 31.68 3.79
CA MET A 1 -6.18 30.68 3.34
C MET A 1 -5.42 29.49 2.77
N GLN A 2 -5.48 28.32 3.40
CA GLN A 2 -4.69 27.14 3.00
C GLN A 2 -5.42 26.42 1.85
N LYS A 3 -4.75 26.19 0.72
CA LYS A 3 -5.34 25.49 -0.43
C LYS A 3 -5.28 23.98 -0.18
N SER A 4 -6.41 23.30 -0.35
CA SER A 4 -6.51 21.85 -0.24
C SER A 4 -6.60 21.24 -1.63
N SER A 5 -5.71 20.30 -1.94
CA SER A 5 -5.73 19.55 -3.20
C SER A 5 -5.83 18.07 -2.91
N LYS A 6 -6.88 17.45 -3.44
CA LYS A 6 -7.08 16.01 -3.36
C LYS A 6 -6.60 15.38 -4.66
N PHE A 7 -5.66 14.45 -4.55
CA PHE A 7 -5.17 13.69 -5.70
C PHE A 7 -5.72 12.28 -5.64
N PHE A 8 -6.20 11.83 -6.78
CA PHE A 8 -6.74 10.50 -6.94
C PHE A 8 -5.76 9.70 -7.78
N LEU A 9 -5.09 8.73 -7.16
CA LEU A 9 -3.98 8.04 -7.80
C LEU A 9 -4.35 6.57 -8.00
N GLY A 10 -5.02 6.31 -9.12
CA GLY A 10 -5.18 4.96 -9.60
C GLY A 10 -4.04 4.63 -10.55
N PHE A 11 -3.01 3.91 -10.09
CA PHE A 11 -1.84 3.41 -10.84
C PHE A 11 -1.67 4.01 -12.24
N ILE A 12 -1.05 5.19 -12.31
CA ILE A 12 -0.77 5.84 -13.59
C ILE A 12 0.58 5.32 -14.09
N THR A 13 0.55 4.46 -15.10
CA THR A 13 1.70 4.20 -15.97
C THR A 13 2.00 5.47 -16.76
N TYR A 14 3.03 6.22 -16.35
CA TYR A 14 3.51 7.39 -17.08
C TYR A 14 4.59 6.99 -18.10
N HIS A 15 4.39 7.39 -19.36
CA HIS A 15 5.38 7.30 -20.44
C HIS A 15 5.81 8.72 -20.85
N SER A 16 7.06 9.10 -20.55
CA SER A 16 7.91 9.96 -21.40
C SER A 16 9.24 10.24 -20.68
N ILE A 17 10.33 9.91 -21.36
CA ILE A 17 11.73 10.16 -21.00
C ILE A 17 12.07 11.55 -21.54
N GLU A 18 11.92 12.58 -20.70
CA GLU A 18 12.67 13.85 -20.78
C GLU A 18 12.12 14.81 -19.70
N ARG A 19 12.97 15.20 -18.75
CA ARG A 19 12.77 16.28 -17.76
C ARG A 19 11.73 16.01 -16.66
N ARG A 20 12.18 15.55 -15.48
CA ARG A 20 11.45 15.66 -14.20
C ARG A 20 9.98 15.18 -14.26
N SER A 21 9.72 14.19 -15.10
CA SER A 21 8.42 13.54 -15.24
C SER A 21 8.35 12.34 -14.29
N ALA A 22 7.15 12.06 -13.77
CA ALA A 22 6.88 10.80 -13.09
C ALA A 22 7.11 9.68 -14.12
N THR A 23 8.04 8.77 -13.86
CA THR A 23 8.23 7.56 -14.68
C THR A 23 8.04 6.39 -13.73
N ALA A 24 7.25 5.39 -14.12
CA ALA A 24 7.13 4.16 -13.35
C ALA A 24 8.14 3.15 -13.90
N SER A 25 9.00 2.59 -13.04
CA SER A 25 9.70 1.35 -13.36
C SER A 25 8.70 0.21 -13.23
N ILE A 26 8.57 -0.62 -14.26
CA ILE A 26 7.66 -1.76 -14.26
C ILE A 26 8.49 -3.02 -14.06
N HIS A 27 8.70 -3.40 -12.80
CA HIS A 27 9.14 -4.75 -12.46
C HIS A 27 7.89 -5.60 -12.26
N VAL A 28 7.58 -6.37 -13.29
CA VAL A 28 6.44 -7.30 -13.26
C VAL A 28 6.88 -8.57 -12.53
N GLY A 29 6.25 -8.87 -11.40
CA GLY A 29 6.50 -10.13 -10.66
C GLY A 29 6.04 -11.37 -11.44
N GLN A 30 6.28 -12.56 -10.88
CA GLN A 30 5.93 -13.85 -11.51
C GLN A 30 4.46 -13.94 -11.94
N ASP A 31 3.54 -13.34 -11.18
CA ASP A 31 2.10 -13.39 -11.44
C ASP A 31 1.57 -12.22 -12.27
N SER A 32 2.45 -11.46 -12.93
CA SER A 32 2.06 -10.24 -13.65
C SER A 32 1.54 -9.09 -12.78
N TYR A 33 1.64 -9.22 -11.45
CA TYR A 33 1.38 -8.17 -10.47
C TYR A 33 2.68 -7.52 -10.00
N PHE A 34 2.61 -6.25 -9.62
CA PHE A 34 3.72 -5.58 -8.92
C PHE A 34 3.90 -6.21 -7.55
N ASP A 35 5.14 -6.48 -7.15
CA ASP A 35 5.44 -6.83 -5.78
C ASP A 35 5.26 -5.60 -4.86
N ASN A 36 5.11 -5.85 -3.55
CA ASN A 36 4.86 -4.79 -2.59
C ASN A 36 5.98 -3.75 -2.51
N GLU A 37 7.24 -4.15 -2.73
CA GLU A 37 8.38 -3.21 -2.70
C GLU A 37 8.31 -2.27 -3.90
N THR A 38 8.11 -2.81 -5.11
CA THR A 38 7.96 -2.01 -6.34
C THR A 38 6.81 -1.00 -6.20
N VAL A 39 5.69 -1.38 -5.60
CA VAL A 39 4.57 -0.45 -5.33
C VAL A 39 5.00 0.67 -4.39
N LEU A 40 5.66 0.34 -3.27
CA LEU A 40 6.12 1.33 -2.30
C LEU A 40 7.17 2.27 -2.90
N GLU A 41 8.10 1.77 -3.72
CA GLU A 41 9.09 2.58 -4.45
C GLU A 41 8.41 3.59 -5.39
N GLN A 42 7.37 3.17 -6.11
CA GLN A 42 6.60 4.07 -6.97
C GLN A 42 5.90 5.18 -6.18
N PHE A 43 5.31 4.84 -5.03
CA PHE A 43 4.73 5.84 -4.12
C PHE A 43 5.80 6.77 -3.53
N GLU A 44 6.95 6.26 -3.11
CA GLU A 44 8.04 7.09 -2.59
C GLU A 44 8.51 8.10 -3.65
N ARG A 45 8.70 7.65 -4.88
CA ARG A 45 9.08 8.52 -6.00
C ARG A 45 8.02 9.59 -6.26
N LEU A 46 6.74 9.23 -6.19
CA LEU A 46 5.65 10.21 -6.30
C LEU A 46 5.72 11.25 -5.18
N PHE A 47 5.91 10.82 -3.94
CA PHE A 47 5.98 11.72 -2.78
C PHE A 47 7.13 12.71 -2.92
N GLN A 48 8.30 12.25 -3.37
CA GLN A 48 9.44 13.11 -3.68
C GLN A 48 9.12 14.11 -4.80
N LEU A 49 8.50 13.66 -5.90
CA LEU A 49 8.18 14.54 -7.03
C LEU A 49 7.18 15.64 -6.66
N ILE A 50 6.23 15.31 -5.79
CA ILE A 50 5.23 16.25 -5.28
C ILE A 50 5.91 17.42 -4.54
N GLU A 51 6.93 17.14 -3.74
CA GLU A 51 7.67 18.16 -2.98
C GLU A 51 8.36 19.19 -3.89
N PHE A 52 8.82 18.78 -5.07
CA PHE A 52 9.51 19.67 -6.03
C PHE A 52 8.56 20.48 -6.94
N LYS A 53 7.26 20.23 -6.91
CA LYS A 53 6.29 20.94 -7.76
C LYS A 53 5.86 22.23 -7.06
N GLU A 54 6.36 23.37 -7.55
CA GLU A 54 5.98 24.70 -7.05
C GLU A 54 4.47 24.94 -7.05
N ASP A 55 3.73 24.39 -8.04
CA ASP A 55 2.26 24.47 -8.10
C ASP A 55 1.55 23.82 -6.90
N PHE A 56 2.21 22.89 -6.21
CA PHE A 56 1.68 22.17 -5.06
C PHE A 56 2.29 22.65 -3.74
N LYS A 57 3.15 23.66 -3.79
CA LYS A 57 3.77 24.23 -2.60
C LYS A 57 2.72 24.82 -1.68
N ASN A 58 2.79 24.48 -0.39
CA ASN A 58 1.81 24.85 0.64
C ASN A 58 0.41 24.23 0.49
N HIS A 59 0.24 23.25 -0.41
CA HIS A 59 -1.00 22.49 -0.48
C HIS A 59 -0.99 21.37 0.56
N LYS A 60 -2.14 21.11 1.18
CA LYS A 60 -2.37 19.86 1.90
C LYS A 60 -2.69 18.77 0.87
N ILE A 61 -1.90 17.72 0.87
CA ILE A 61 -1.97 16.65 -0.13
C ILE A 61 -2.54 15.40 0.52
N GLU A 62 -3.65 14.94 -0.03
CA GLU A 62 -4.28 13.68 0.34
C GLU A 62 -4.28 12.79 -0.91
N ILE A 63 -3.78 11.56 -0.76
CA ILE A 63 -3.72 10.55 -1.82
C ILE A 63 -4.71 9.45 -1.49
N VAL A 64 -5.64 9.22 -2.41
CA VAL A 64 -6.63 8.16 -2.28
C VAL A 64 -6.14 6.94 -3.05
N VAL A 65 -6.15 5.79 -2.37
CA VAL A 65 -5.71 4.50 -2.91
C VAL A 65 -6.81 3.45 -2.73
N ASP A 66 -6.82 2.44 -3.60
CA ASP A 66 -7.66 1.27 -3.41
C ASP A 66 -7.17 0.45 -2.20
N ASN A 67 -8.10 -0.24 -1.53
CA ASN A 67 -7.79 -1.14 -0.43
C ASN A 67 -7.36 -2.51 -0.97
N ALA A 68 -6.30 -2.50 -1.79
CA ALA A 68 -5.59 -3.69 -2.19
C ALA A 68 -4.78 -4.24 -1.02
N ARG A 69 -4.68 -5.57 -0.91
CA ARG A 69 -3.85 -6.23 0.13
C ARG A 69 -2.41 -5.76 0.10
N THR A 70 -1.88 -5.43 -1.07
CA THR A 70 -0.53 -4.91 -1.25
C THR A 70 -0.31 -3.60 -0.49
N HIS A 71 -1.34 -2.75 -0.43
CA HIS A 71 -1.29 -1.46 0.27
C HIS A 71 -1.61 -1.59 1.75
N THR A 72 -2.46 -2.55 2.14
CA THR A 72 -2.95 -2.70 3.52
C THR A 72 -2.31 -3.83 4.31
N ALA A 73 -1.30 -4.51 3.74
CA ALA A 73 -0.52 -5.53 4.43
C ALA A 73 0.06 -4.94 5.71
N LYS A 74 -0.51 -5.36 6.84
CA LYS A 74 0.05 -5.10 8.17
C LYS A 74 1.25 -6.01 8.37
N SER A 75 2.22 -5.57 9.16
CA SER A 75 3.35 -6.42 9.55
C SER A 75 2.90 -7.64 10.38
N HIS A 76 1.76 -7.55 11.06
CA HIS A 76 1.15 -8.63 11.83
C HIS A 76 -0.36 -8.44 11.99
N SER A 77 -1.11 -9.53 12.12
CA SER A 77 -2.53 -9.52 12.49
C SER A 77 -2.72 -9.96 13.93
N LEU A 78 -3.71 -9.39 14.62
CA LEU A 78 -4.14 -9.87 15.95
C LEU A 78 -4.53 -11.36 15.94
N GLN A 79 -5.08 -11.83 14.80
CA GLN A 79 -5.53 -13.21 14.62
C GLN A 79 -4.38 -14.23 14.62
N ASP A 80 -3.15 -13.76 14.40
CA ASP A 80 -1.97 -14.62 14.37
C ASP A 80 -1.43 -14.91 15.78
N PHE A 81 -1.91 -14.18 16.79
CA PHE A 81 -1.49 -14.37 18.18
C PHE A 81 -2.38 -15.39 18.89
N GLY A 82 -1.75 -16.27 19.68
CA GLY A 82 -2.46 -17.15 20.60
C GLY A 82 -2.79 -16.48 21.93
N LYS A 83 -3.74 -17.08 22.67
CA LYS A 83 -4.24 -16.54 23.93
C LYS A 83 -3.24 -16.63 25.10
N ARG A 84 -2.53 -17.76 25.20
CA ARG A 84 -1.75 -18.17 26.39
C ARG A 84 -0.25 -18.02 26.16
N ILE A 85 0.52 -18.06 27.24
CA ILE A 85 1.99 -18.11 27.20
C ILE A 85 2.45 -19.32 26.37
N GLY A 86 3.50 -19.14 25.57
CA GLY A 86 4.10 -20.19 24.74
C GLY A 86 3.26 -20.58 23.52
N THR A 87 2.26 -19.79 23.14
CA THR A 87 1.44 -20.04 21.93
C THR A 87 1.91 -19.22 20.73
N ARG A 88 1.21 -19.33 19.60
CA ARG A 88 1.57 -18.65 18.34
C ARG A 88 1.81 -17.15 18.55
N CYS A 89 2.91 -16.66 18.00
CA CYS A 89 3.26 -15.25 17.99
C CYS A 89 4.10 -14.98 16.73
N PRO A 90 3.64 -14.13 15.80
CA PRO A 90 4.31 -13.96 14.51
C PRO A 90 5.53 -13.01 14.58
N VAL A 91 5.71 -12.26 15.67
CA VAL A 91 6.69 -11.18 15.77
C VAL A 91 7.36 -11.16 17.15
N ASP A 92 8.63 -10.79 17.19
CA ASP A 92 9.41 -10.71 18.43
C ASP A 92 9.09 -9.47 19.26
N LYS A 93 8.84 -8.35 18.58
CA LYS A 93 8.50 -7.06 19.17
C LYS A 93 7.51 -6.29 18.30
N ILE A 94 6.70 -5.47 18.96
CA ILE A 94 5.77 -4.53 18.33
C ILE A 94 6.21 -3.12 18.70
N GLU A 95 6.57 -2.32 17.70
CA GLU A 95 6.87 -0.91 17.87
C GLU A 95 5.64 -0.08 17.52
N TYR A 96 5.26 0.85 18.40
CA TYR A 96 4.09 1.70 18.20
C TYR A 96 4.29 3.08 18.81
N VAL A 97 3.42 4.01 18.43
CA VAL A 97 3.37 5.35 19.02
C VAL A 97 2.15 5.40 19.94
N ASP A 98 2.36 5.76 21.21
CA ASP A 98 1.27 5.88 22.17
C ASP A 98 0.42 7.15 21.95
N LEU A 99 -0.63 7.32 22.76
CA LEU A 99 -1.54 8.47 22.68
C LEU A 99 -0.84 9.82 22.97
N GLN A 100 0.36 9.80 23.56
CA GLN A 100 1.16 10.99 23.85
C GLN A 100 2.18 11.28 22.73
N GLY A 101 2.17 10.49 21.65
CA GLY A 101 3.13 10.64 20.56
C GLY A 101 4.51 10.03 20.85
N LYS A 102 4.67 9.30 21.96
CA LYS A 102 5.95 8.69 22.33
C LYS A 102 6.07 7.29 21.70
N ARG A 103 7.25 6.99 21.17
CA ARG A 103 7.57 5.66 20.64
C ARG A 103 7.71 4.67 21.79
N GLN A 104 7.02 3.54 21.68
CA GLN A 104 7.01 2.45 22.63
C GLN A 104 7.39 1.15 21.91
N THR A 105 8.01 0.24 22.64
CA THR A 105 8.36 -1.09 22.14
C THR A 105 7.81 -2.13 23.10
N LEU A 106 6.94 -3.00 22.59
CA LEU A 106 6.35 -4.11 23.31
C LEU A 106 7.07 -5.40 22.89
N ASN A 107 7.80 -6.01 23.83
CA ASN A 107 8.42 -7.31 23.61
C ASN A 107 7.36 -8.41 23.68
N CYS A 108 7.26 -9.24 22.65
CA CYS A 108 6.28 -10.33 22.58
C CYS A 108 6.74 -11.62 23.27
N TYR A 109 7.98 -11.67 23.72
CA TYR A 109 8.59 -12.79 24.44
C TYR A 109 9.07 -12.35 25.83
N PHE A 110 9.05 -13.28 26.78
CA PHE A 110 9.60 -13.03 28.12
C PHE A 110 11.13 -12.98 28.05
N GLN A 111 11.70 -11.86 28.48
CA GLN A 111 13.15 -11.66 28.52
C GLN A 111 13.80 -12.34 29.73
N ASN A 112 13.08 -12.43 30.85
CA ASN A 112 13.57 -12.96 32.12
C ASN A 112 12.50 -13.81 32.84
N GLY A 113 12.93 -14.62 33.82
CA GLY A 113 12.05 -15.38 34.71
C GLY A 113 11.68 -16.77 34.23
N ARG A 114 10.71 -17.42 34.90
CA ARG A 114 10.34 -18.83 34.66
C ARG A 114 9.79 -19.15 33.26
N HIS A 115 9.43 -18.11 32.50
CA HIS A 115 8.91 -18.23 31.14
C HIS A 115 9.85 -17.65 30.09
N GLN A 116 11.13 -17.41 30.43
CA GLN A 116 12.11 -16.84 29.52
C GLN A 116 12.14 -17.60 28.18
N GLY A 117 12.13 -16.84 27.07
CA GLY A 117 12.11 -17.39 25.71
C GLY A 117 10.74 -17.88 25.23
N LEU A 118 9.72 -17.93 26.08
CA LEU A 118 8.34 -18.21 25.66
C LEU A 118 7.63 -16.93 25.21
N SER A 119 6.71 -17.08 24.26
CA SER A 119 5.84 -15.97 23.83
C SER A 119 4.84 -15.60 24.94
N LYS A 120 4.50 -14.32 25.06
CA LYS A 120 3.58 -13.82 26.10
C LYS A 120 2.11 -14.18 25.84
N GLY A 121 1.72 -14.31 24.56
CA GLY A 121 0.32 -14.44 24.16
C GLY A 121 -0.48 -13.15 24.41
N LEU A 122 -1.69 -13.05 23.85
CA LEU A 122 -2.49 -11.83 23.94
C LEU A 122 -2.93 -11.46 25.35
N TYR A 123 -3.14 -12.45 26.23
CA TYR A 123 -3.59 -12.17 27.58
C TYR A 123 -2.51 -11.44 28.41
N GLU A 124 -1.25 -11.88 28.35
CA GLU A 124 -0.17 -11.17 29.06
C GLU A 124 0.17 -9.83 28.40
N ILE A 125 0.12 -9.77 27.06
CA ILE A 125 0.27 -8.49 26.34
C ILE A 125 -0.79 -7.48 26.79
N SER A 126 -2.05 -7.90 26.93
CA SER A 126 -3.13 -6.99 27.35
C SER A 126 -2.92 -6.41 28.75
N LYS A 127 -2.30 -7.17 29.65
CA LYS A 127 -1.94 -6.68 30.99
C LYS A 127 -0.83 -5.64 30.92
N GLU A 128 0.20 -5.88 30.11
CA GLU A 128 1.29 -4.90 29.91
C GLU A 128 0.79 -3.60 29.29
N LEU A 129 -0.23 -3.68 28.44
CA LEU A 129 -0.92 -2.53 27.86
C LEU A 129 -1.96 -1.90 28.79
N ASN A 130 -2.11 -2.39 30.03
CA ASN A 130 -3.08 -1.93 31.03
C ASN A 130 -4.54 -1.96 30.52
N VAL A 131 -4.89 -2.92 29.66
CA VAL A 131 -6.26 -3.10 29.18
C VAL A 131 -7.07 -3.85 30.24
N ILE A 132 -8.14 -3.23 30.72
CA ILE A 132 -9.01 -3.82 31.73
C ILE A 132 -9.86 -4.91 31.07
N LEU A 133 -9.72 -6.15 31.55
CA LEU A 133 -10.42 -7.32 31.03
C LEU A 133 -11.20 -8.04 32.14
N PRO A 134 -12.35 -8.66 31.81
CA PRO A 134 -13.10 -9.47 32.77
C PRO A 134 -12.33 -10.75 33.12
N SER A 135 -12.58 -11.29 34.32
CA SER A 135 -11.89 -12.50 34.86
C SER A 135 -11.93 -13.72 33.93
N LYS A 136 -12.98 -13.85 33.12
CA LYS A 136 -13.15 -14.94 32.13
C LYS A 136 -13.24 -14.36 30.72
N THR A 137 -12.11 -13.90 30.18
CA THR A 137 -12.02 -13.36 28.81
C THR A 137 -11.88 -14.50 27.79
N THR A 138 -12.59 -14.46 26.66
CA THR A 138 -12.33 -15.36 25.51
C THR A 138 -11.22 -14.80 24.60
N LEU A 139 -10.79 -15.55 23.58
CA LEU A 139 -9.82 -15.03 22.60
C LEU A 139 -10.44 -13.93 21.73
N GLU A 140 -11.73 -14.04 21.40
CA GLU A 140 -12.45 -13.03 20.64
C GLU A 140 -12.59 -11.71 21.40
N ASP A 141 -12.84 -11.78 22.71
CA ASP A 141 -12.89 -10.59 23.56
C ASP A 141 -11.53 -9.86 23.61
N LEU A 142 -10.42 -10.62 23.64
CA LEU A 142 -9.07 -10.06 23.54
C LEU A 142 -8.85 -9.37 22.19
N HIS A 143 -9.26 -10.00 21.09
CA HIS A 143 -9.17 -9.38 19.77
C HIS A 143 -9.96 -8.08 19.70
N LYS A 144 -11.20 -8.05 20.23
CA LYS A 144 -12.04 -6.85 20.25
C LYS A 144 -11.42 -5.74 21.10
N ALA A 145 -10.96 -6.07 22.31
CA ALA A 145 -10.37 -5.09 23.22
C ALA A 145 -9.06 -4.49 22.69
N LEU A 146 -8.25 -5.28 21.97
CA LEU A 146 -6.97 -4.85 21.43
C LEU A 146 -7.07 -4.27 20.00
N ALA A 147 -8.19 -4.45 19.30
CA ALA A 147 -8.35 -4.01 17.91
C ALA A 147 -8.10 -2.49 17.73
N ASP A 148 -8.54 -1.69 18.70
CA ASP A 148 -8.40 -0.23 18.68
C ASP A 148 -7.12 0.26 19.36
N HIS A 149 -6.34 -0.62 19.99
CA HIS A 149 -5.14 -0.23 20.69
C HIS A 149 -4.05 0.21 19.69
N PRO A 150 -3.32 1.33 19.91
CA PRO A 150 -2.29 1.83 19.00
C PRO A 150 -1.24 0.79 18.59
N ALA A 151 -0.90 -0.12 19.51
CA ALA A 151 0.03 -1.22 19.25
C ALA A 151 -0.40 -2.15 18.10
N PHE A 152 -1.70 -2.37 17.92
CA PHE A 152 -2.25 -3.27 16.89
C PHE A 152 -2.93 -2.54 15.73
N LYS A 153 -3.08 -1.21 15.88
CA LYS A 153 -3.46 -0.29 14.83
C LYS A 153 -2.25 0.15 14.00
N VAL A 154 -1.30 -0.76 13.79
CA VAL A 154 -0.09 -0.50 13.02
C VAL A 154 -0.50 0.02 11.64
N PRO A 155 -0.08 1.24 11.26
CA PRO A 155 -0.34 1.78 9.95
C PRO A 155 0.27 0.85 8.90
N SER A 156 -0.40 0.74 7.77
CA SER A 156 0.14 0.03 6.62
C SER A 156 1.52 0.57 6.22
N ARG A 157 2.32 -0.25 5.53
CA ARG A 157 3.63 0.18 5.03
C ARG A 157 3.55 1.45 4.17
N LEU A 158 2.47 1.58 3.40
CA LEU A 158 2.22 2.76 2.58
C LEU A 158 1.91 4.01 3.42
N GLU A 159 1.11 3.87 4.49
CA GLU A 159 0.86 4.98 5.43
C GLU A 159 2.14 5.41 6.15
N GLN A 160 2.97 4.47 6.58
CA GLN A 160 4.27 4.76 7.21
C GLN A 160 5.17 5.53 6.25
N LEU A 161 5.23 5.09 4.99
CA LEU A 161 5.98 5.77 3.95
C LEU A 161 5.43 7.19 3.69
N ALA A 162 4.12 7.35 3.59
CA ALA A 162 3.49 8.65 3.35
C ALA A 162 3.70 9.63 4.53
N GLN A 163 3.71 9.12 5.76
CA GLN A 163 4.00 9.91 6.96
C GLN A 163 5.38 10.56 6.92
N LYS A 164 6.41 9.89 6.36
CA LYS A 164 7.76 10.45 6.15
C LYS A 164 7.74 11.74 5.31
N TYR A 165 6.77 11.85 4.39
CA TYR A 165 6.62 13.00 3.48
C TYR A 165 5.46 13.93 3.88
N ASN A 166 4.89 13.77 5.08
CA ASN A 166 3.72 14.54 5.54
C ASN A 166 2.51 14.46 4.58
N ILE A 167 2.35 13.31 3.91
CA ILE A 167 1.24 13.02 3.00
C ILE A 167 0.24 12.11 3.71
N ARG A 168 -1.05 12.40 3.54
CA ARG A 168 -2.12 11.58 4.09
C ARG A 168 -2.62 10.57 3.05
N ILE A 169 -2.68 9.29 3.43
CA ILE A 169 -3.27 8.23 2.61
C ILE A 169 -4.72 7.99 3.04
N LEU A 170 -5.61 7.83 2.06
CA LEU A 170 -7.02 7.49 2.26
C LEU A 170 -7.31 6.20 1.50
N PHE A 171 -7.70 5.15 2.22
CA PHE A 171 -8.10 3.88 1.59
C PHE A 171 -9.57 3.92 1.21
N CYS A 172 -9.88 3.61 -0.05
CA CYS A 172 -11.25 3.38 -0.49
C CYS A 172 -11.83 2.12 0.19
N PRO A 173 -13.12 2.10 0.57
CA PRO A 173 -13.77 0.88 1.05
C PRO A 173 -13.71 -0.23 0.00
N LYS A 174 -13.58 -1.48 0.45
CA LYS A 174 -13.23 -2.62 -0.41
C LYS A 174 -14.28 -2.99 -1.47
N PHE A 175 -15.51 -2.48 -1.39
CA PHE A 175 -16.57 -2.88 -2.31
C PHE A 175 -17.56 -1.74 -2.54
N HIS A 176 -17.52 -1.20 -3.76
CA HIS A 176 -18.69 -1.07 -4.63
C HIS A 176 -18.20 -0.49 -5.97
N SER A 177 -18.15 -1.34 -7.00
CA SER A 177 -17.77 -0.97 -8.37
C SER A 177 -18.62 0.18 -8.94
N GLU A 178 -19.84 0.36 -8.41
CA GLU A 178 -20.75 1.45 -8.75
C GLU A 178 -20.52 2.74 -7.95
N LEU A 179 -19.90 2.64 -6.76
CA LEU A 179 -19.62 3.79 -5.89
C LEU A 179 -18.19 4.29 -5.99
N ASN A 180 -17.30 3.53 -6.63
CA ASN A 180 -15.93 3.94 -6.85
C ASN A 180 -15.78 4.51 -8.26
N ALA A 181 -15.93 5.83 -8.40
CA ALA A 181 -15.75 6.53 -9.67
C ALA A 181 -14.39 6.22 -10.35
N ILE A 182 -13.40 5.71 -9.59
CA ILE A 182 -12.15 5.18 -10.15
C ILE A 182 -12.38 4.06 -11.14
N GLU A 183 -13.34 3.17 -10.89
CA GLU A 183 -13.51 1.99 -11.73
C GLU A 183 -14.03 2.40 -13.09
N GLY A 184 -14.90 3.41 -13.16
CA GLY A 184 -15.31 4.03 -14.41
C GLY A 184 -14.14 4.63 -15.17
N LEU A 185 -13.30 5.43 -14.50
CA LEU A 185 -12.11 6.03 -15.12
C LEU A 185 -11.09 4.97 -15.56
N TRP A 186 -10.85 3.96 -14.73
CA TRP A 186 -9.96 2.83 -15.02
C TRP A 186 -10.48 1.98 -16.17
N CYS A 187 -11.77 1.69 -16.21
CA CYS A 187 -12.38 0.98 -17.31
C CYS A 187 -12.20 1.77 -18.60
N HIS A 188 -12.46 3.09 -18.58
CA HIS A 188 -12.25 3.96 -19.72
C HIS A 188 -10.78 4.00 -20.18
N GLN A 189 -9.83 4.21 -19.26
CA GLN A 189 -8.39 4.22 -19.58
C GLN A 189 -7.90 2.86 -20.10
N LYS A 190 -8.30 1.75 -19.47
CA LYS A 190 -7.98 0.39 -19.94
C LYS A 190 -8.54 0.15 -21.34
N GLN A 191 -9.77 0.56 -21.61
CA GLN A 191 -10.37 0.49 -22.95
C GLN A 191 -9.61 1.36 -23.95
N PHE A 192 -9.25 2.59 -23.59
CA PHE A 192 -8.47 3.48 -24.44
C PHE A 192 -7.12 2.85 -24.79
N ILE A 193 -6.38 2.34 -23.80
CA ILE A 193 -5.08 1.69 -24.01
C ILE A 193 -5.26 0.45 -24.91
N ARG A 194 -6.25 -0.41 -24.65
CA ARG A 194 -6.52 -1.60 -25.49
C ARG A 194 -6.87 -1.26 -26.93
N ARG A 195 -7.55 -0.13 -27.18
CA ARG A 195 -7.89 0.34 -28.53
C ARG A 195 -6.69 0.95 -29.27
N ASN A 196 -5.73 1.51 -28.54
CA ASN A 196 -4.63 2.28 -29.11
C ASN A 196 -3.26 1.59 -29.03
N THR A 197 -3.14 0.48 -28.31
CA THR A 197 -1.92 -0.31 -28.18
C THR A 197 -2.19 -1.78 -28.50
N ASP A 198 -1.29 -2.41 -29.26
CA ASP A 198 -1.36 -3.85 -29.52
C ASP A 198 -0.89 -4.60 -28.26
N GLN A 199 -1.79 -4.87 -27.33
CA GLN A 199 -1.50 -5.68 -26.13
C GLN A 199 -1.66 -7.18 -26.36
N THR A 200 -1.65 -7.65 -27.63
CA THR A 200 -1.71 -9.09 -27.87
C THR A 200 -0.53 -9.80 -27.21
N TYR A 201 -0.77 -11.00 -26.69
CA TYR A 201 0.27 -11.85 -26.10
C TYR A 201 1.49 -12.00 -27.04
N ASN A 202 1.23 -12.06 -28.35
CA ASN A 202 2.25 -12.11 -29.39
C ASN A 202 3.10 -10.84 -29.48
N PHE A 203 2.55 -9.65 -29.24
CA PHE A 203 3.32 -8.41 -29.15
C PHE A 203 4.21 -8.39 -27.90
N GLN A 204 3.70 -8.83 -26.75
CA GLN A 204 4.47 -8.92 -25.51
C GLN A 204 5.60 -9.96 -25.60
N GLN A 205 5.36 -11.11 -26.24
CA GLN A 205 6.38 -12.12 -26.51
C GLN A 205 7.46 -11.60 -27.48
N ARG A 206 7.08 -10.78 -28.48
CA ARG A 206 8.04 -10.13 -29.39
C ARG A 206 8.95 -9.12 -28.68
N LEU A 207 8.41 -8.34 -27.74
CA LEU A 207 9.19 -7.45 -26.88
C LEU A 207 10.20 -8.22 -26.01
N LYS A 208 9.81 -9.35 -25.42
CA LYS A 208 10.68 -10.16 -24.56
C LYS A 208 11.78 -10.91 -25.32
N SER A 209 11.54 -11.25 -26.58
CA SER A 209 12.48 -12.03 -27.41
C SER A 209 13.54 -11.18 -28.11
N GLY A 210 13.54 -9.86 -27.92
CA GLY A 210 14.52 -8.96 -28.53
C GLY A 210 14.38 -8.82 -30.05
N TYR A 211 13.28 -9.30 -30.63
CA TYR A 211 13.05 -9.16 -32.07
C TYR A 211 12.77 -7.69 -32.42
N PRO A 212 13.38 -7.16 -33.49
CA PRO A 212 13.15 -5.78 -33.92
C PRO A 212 11.67 -5.57 -34.23
N ILE A 213 11.06 -4.59 -33.55
CA ILE A 213 9.68 -4.19 -33.79
C ILE A 213 9.66 -3.43 -35.10
N ALA A 214 9.09 -4.02 -36.14
CA ALA A 214 8.78 -3.30 -37.37
C ALA A 214 7.79 -2.17 -37.04
N SER A 215 8.23 -0.93 -37.25
CA SER A 215 7.37 0.25 -37.07
C SER A 215 6.25 0.21 -38.10
N VAL A 216 5.02 -0.06 -37.65
CA VAL A 216 3.84 0.09 -38.48
C VAL A 216 3.53 1.58 -38.57
N SER A 217 3.99 2.23 -39.63
CA SER A 217 3.47 3.54 -40.01
C SER A 217 2.02 3.35 -40.42
N LYS A 218 1.07 3.87 -39.64
CA LYS A 218 -0.32 4.03 -40.10
C LYS A 218 -0.29 4.97 -41.30
N GLY A 219 -0.35 4.40 -42.50
CA GLY A 219 -0.40 5.14 -43.75
C GLY A 219 -1.61 6.06 -43.77
N THR A 220 -1.35 7.36 -43.81
CA THR A 220 -2.31 8.36 -44.25
C THR A 220 -2.57 8.11 -45.72
N GLY A 221 -3.79 7.67 -46.05
CA GLY A 221 -4.23 7.54 -47.43
C GLY A 221 -4.13 8.88 -48.16
N THR A 222 -3.38 8.90 -49.25
CA THR A 222 -3.58 9.83 -50.35
C THR A 222 -3.16 9.12 -51.63
N MET A 223 -4.16 8.56 -52.31
CA MET A 223 -4.01 8.00 -53.64
C MET A 223 -4.21 9.17 -54.61
N SER A 224 -3.14 9.66 -55.21
CA SER A 224 -3.21 10.55 -56.37
C SER A 224 -2.74 9.79 -57.59
N ILE A 225 -3.61 9.67 -58.58
CA ILE A 225 -3.31 9.13 -59.91
C ILE A 225 -2.82 10.30 -60.77
N ARG A 226 -1.56 10.25 -61.18
CA ARG A 226 -1.12 10.55 -62.56
C ARG A 226 0.11 9.70 -62.87
#